data_AF-A0A3D3K015-F1
#
_entry.id   AF-A0A3D3K015-F1
#
_cell.length_a   1.000
_cell.length_b   1.000
_cell.length_c   1.000
_cell.angle_alpha   90.00
_cell.angle_beta   90.00
_cell.angle_gamma   90.00
#
_symmetry.space_group_name_H-M   'P 1'
#
loop_
_entity.id
_entity.type
_entity.pdbx_description
1 polymer ?
#
loop_
_entity_poly.entity_id
_entity_poly.type
_entity_poly.pdbx_seq_one_letter_code
_entity_poly.pdbx_strand_id
1 'polypeptide(L)'
;MKEKTIVCISCYYKGYDFMDEMKKLGNKVILITSENIKEKNWPWHAIDEVFYMQEVEPSVWNLDHLVQGFSHLMKTRQVDAVIALDDYDVEKAALIRETFRIPGMGQTTHRYFRDKLAMRQMAKDSGIDVPEFSSVFNDEILNKFTDKVPAPWVLKPRSEASATGIIKLNSK
;
A
#
# COMPACT_ATOMS: atom_id res chain seq x y z
N MET A 1 -18.86 -5.11 22.41
CA MET A 1 -17.61 -5.69 21.87
C MET A 1 -16.46 -5.27 22.78
N LYS A 2 -15.37 -6.04 22.85
CA LYS A 2 -14.15 -5.60 23.54
C LYS A 2 -13.53 -4.44 22.74
N GLU A 3 -13.15 -3.35 23.41
CA GLU A 3 -12.40 -2.24 22.80
C GLU A 3 -11.14 -2.78 22.11
N LYS A 4 -10.87 -2.30 20.89
CA LYS A 4 -9.65 -2.61 20.13
C LYS A 4 -8.85 -1.34 19.85
N THR A 5 -7.54 -1.47 19.69
CA THR A 5 -6.66 -0.41 19.18
C THR A 5 -6.40 -0.63 17.70
N ILE A 6 -6.85 0.30 16.87
CA ILE A 6 -6.74 0.27 15.42
C ILE A 6 -5.75 1.35 14.98
N VAL A 7 -4.63 0.94 14.38
CA VAL A 7 -3.68 1.89 13.78
C VAL A 7 -4.04 2.08 12.31
N CYS A 8 -4.44 3.28 11.93
CA CYS A 8 -4.70 3.68 10.56
C CYS A 8 -3.44 4.34 9.98
N ILE A 9 -3.03 3.92 8.78
CA ILE A 9 -1.90 4.48 8.03
C ILE A 9 -2.47 5.15 6.78
N SER A 10 -2.15 6.43 6.61
CA SER A 10 -2.59 7.21 5.46
C SER A 10 -1.55 8.23 5.00
N CYS A 11 -1.00 8.10 3.80
CA CYS A 11 -0.13 9.13 3.20
C CYS A 11 -0.91 10.15 2.35
N TYR A 12 -2.22 9.97 2.23
CA TYR A 12 -3.16 10.92 1.63
C TYR A 12 -4.26 11.27 2.62
N TYR A 13 -4.96 12.38 2.41
CA TYR A 13 -6.15 12.73 3.19
C TYR A 13 -7.35 11.86 2.78
N LYS A 14 -7.46 10.67 3.38
CA LYS A 14 -8.48 9.63 3.08
C LYS A 14 -8.81 8.81 4.33
N GLY A 15 -9.91 8.04 4.25
CA GLY A 15 -10.30 7.09 5.30
C GLY A 15 -10.98 7.71 6.53
N TYR A 16 -11.48 8.95 6.42
CA TYR A 16 -12.18 9.65 7.50
C TYR A 16 -13.45 8.90 7.96
N ASP A 17 -14.28 8.41 7.04
CA ASP A 17 -15.50 7.66 7.39
C ASP A 17 -15.18 6.35 8.14
N PHE A 18 -14.07 5.70 7.78
CA PHE A 18 -13.61 4.49 8.46
C PHE A 18 -13.21 4.79 9.89
N MET A 19 -12.43 5.85 10.12
CA MET A 19 -12.01 6.25 11.46
C MET A 19 -13.20 6.67 12.33
N ASP A 20 -14.13 7.44 11.77
CA ASP A 20 -15.38 7.82 12.45
C ASP A 20 -16.16 6.58 12.91
N GLU A 21 -16.33 5.60 12.03
CA GLU A 21 -17.07 4.38 12.36
C GLU A 21 -16.32 3.53 13.39
N MET A 22 -14.99 3.41 13.28
CA MET A 22 -14.20 2.70 14.29
C MET A 22 -14.35 3.33 15.67
N LYS A 23 -14.40 4.67 15.75
CA LYS A 23 -14.65 5.38 17.02
C LYS A 23 -16.05 5.12 17.54
N LYS A 24 -17.09 5.22 16.70
CA LYS A 24 -18.49 4.96 17.07
C LYS A 24 -18.70 3.54 17.61
N LEU A 25 -17.97 2.57 17.08
CA LEU A 25 -17.97 1.19 17.54
C LEU A 25 -17.19 0.98 18.86
N GLY A 26 -16.67 2.05 19.47
CA GLY A 26 -15.99 2.03 20.76
C GLY A 26 -14.54 1.55 20.70
N ASN A 27 -13.87 1.72 19.56
CA ASN A 27 -12.45 1.40 19.41
C ASN A 27 -11.58 2.65 19.62
N LYS A 28 -10.30 2.42 19.93
CA LYS A 28 -9.25 3.43 19.91
C LYS A 28 -8.67 3.53 18.52
N VAL A 29 -8.54 4.73 18.00
CA VAL A 29 -7.98 4.99 16.67
C VAL A 29 -6.67 5.76 16.82
N ILE A 30 -5.60 5.18 16.30
CA ILE A 30 -4.30 5.85 16.17
C ILE A 30 -4.08 6.13 14.69
N LEU A 31 -3.80 7.37 14.33
CA LEU A 31 -3.45 7.75 12.96
C LEU A 31 -1.94 7.91 12.82
N ILE A 32 -1.34 7.25 11.84
CA ILE A 32 0.00 7.55 11.34
C ILE A 32 -0.17 8.16 9.95
N THR A 33 0.26 9.41 9.77
CA THR A 33 0.03 10.18 8.53
C THR A 33 1.25 11.01 8.12
N SER A 34 1.28 11.48 6.88
CA SER A 34 2.33 12.39 6.42
C SER A 34 2.26 13.75 7.13
N GLU A 35 3.42 14.31 7.49
CA GLU A 35 3.50 15.60 8.20
C GLU A 35 2.95 16.77 7.36
N ASN A 36 3.15 16.75 6.05
CA ASN A 36 2.69 17.79 5.12
C ASN A 36 1.15 17.89 5.00
N ILE A 37 0.40 16.91 5.49
CA ILE A 37 -1.07 16.89 5.50
C ILE A 37 -1.65 16.97 6.92
N LYS A 38 -0.84 17.32 7.93
CA LYS A 38 -1.30 17.44 9.32
C LYS A 38 -2.40 18.49 9.52
N GLU A 39 -2.41 19.55 8.70
CA GLU A 39 -3.38 20.64 8.78
C GLU A 39 -4.68 20.36 7.98
N LYS A 40 -4.81 19.19 7.36
CA LYS A 40 -6.06 18.79 6.72
C LYS A 40 -7.15 18.55 7.78
N ASN A 41 -8.41 18.62 7.35
CA ASN A 41 -9.56 18.51 8.25
C ASN A 41 -9.86 17.05 8.66
N TRP A 42 -8.87 16.34 9.20
CA TRP A 42 -9.03 14.99 9.70
C TRP A 42 -10.16 14.92 10.74
N PRO A 43 -10.80 13.75 10.92
CA PRO A 43 -11.82 13.58 11.94
C PRO A 43 -11.16 13.52 13.33
N TRP A 44 -10.66 14.65 13.82
CA TRP A 44 -9.92 14.75 15.08
C TRP A 44 -10.72 14.25 16.28
N HIS A 45 -12.04 14.33 16.22
CA HIS A 45 -12.94 13.79 17.21
C HIS A 45 -12.92 12.24 17.28
N ALA A 46 -12.54 11.58 16.18
CA ALA A 46 -12.44 10.13 16.07
C ALA A 46 -11.03 9.58 16.32
N ILE A 47 -10.01 10.43 16.34
CA ILE A 47 -8.60 10.05 16.46
C ILE A 47 -8.12 10.27 17.91
N ASP A 48 -7.65 9.20 18.55
CA ASP A 48 -7.15 9.23 19.93
C ASP A 48 -5.67 9.65 20.02
N GLU A 49 -4.84 9.19 19.08
CA GLU A 49 -3.43 9.56 18.97
C GLU A 49 -3.06 9.78 17.51
N VAL A 50 -2.13 10.70 17.24
CA VAL A 50 -1.62 10.96 15.88
C VAL A 50 -0.09 11.02 15.87
N PHE A 51 0.51 10.37 14.88
CA PHE A 51 1.95 10.38 14.62
C PHE A 51 2.21 10.80 13.18
N TYR A 52 3.31 11.54 12.98
CA TYR A 52 3.64 12.12 11.69
C TYR A 52 4.90 11.50 11.10
N MET A 53 4.85 11.20 9.81
CA MET A 53 5.97 10.74 9.02
C MET A 53 6.40 11.85 8.05
N GLN A 54 7.70 12.12 7.98
CA GLN A 54 8.26 12.96 6.94
C GLN A 54 8.29 12.20 5.61
N GLU A 55 7.93 12.89 4.54
CA GLU A 55 7.98 12.38 3.19
C GLU A 55 9.37 12.63 2.58
N VAL A 56 9.99 11.60 2.00
CA VAL A 56 11.22 11.75 1.21
C VAL A 56 10.90 12.17 -0.23
N GLU A 57 9.76 11.71 -0.73
CA GLU A 57 9.10 12.08 -1.98
C GLU A 57 7.57 12.05 -1.71
N PRO A 58 6.73 12.67 -2.55
CA PRO A 58 5.28 12.67 -2.33
C PRO A 58 4.75 11.27 -2.02
N SER A 59 4.16 11.12 -0.83
CA SER A 59 3.60 9.85 -0.32
C SER A 59 4.57 8.70 -0.04
N VAL A 60 5.88 8.94 -0.17
CA VAL A 60 6.96 7.98 0.11
C VAL A 60 7.56 8.29 1.48
N TRP A 61 7.58 7.29 2.36
CA TRP A 61 8.16 7.39 3.69
C TRP A 61 9.44 6.57 3.80
N ASN A 62 10.30 6.94 4.74
CA ASN A 62 11.35 6.03 5.20
C ASN A 62 10.71 4.89 6.02
N LEU A 63 10.72 3.68 5.45
CA LEU A 63 10.06 2.51 6.05
C LEU A 63 10.81 1.98 7.29
N ASP A 64 12.12 2.18 7.39
CA ASP A 64 12.88 1.83 8.60
C ASP A 64 12.46 2.72 9.76
N HIS A 65 12.28 4.02 9.51
CA HIS A 65 11.75 4.94 10.53
C HIS A 65 10.33 4.56 10.95
N LEU A 66 9.47 4.17 9.99
CA LEU A 66 8.12 3.69 10.29
C LEU A 66 8.17 2.46 11.22
N VAL A 67 9.00 1.46 10.90
CA VAL A 67 9.17 0.24 11.71
C VAL A 67 9.71 0.59 13.10
N GLN A 68 10.73 1.43 13.20
CA GLN A 68 11.32 1.84 14.48
C GLN A 68 10.31 2.60 15.35
N GLY A 69 9.60 3.58 14.78
CA GLY A 69 8.56 4.33 15.48
C GLY A 69 7.41 3.42 15.94
N PHE A 70 6.96 2.51 15.08
CA PHE A 70 5.92 1.55 15.42
C PHE A 70 6.38 0.59 16.54
N SER A 71 7.65 0.18 16.55
CA SER A 71 8.20 -0.64 17.64
C SER A 71 8.13 0.07 18.99
N HIS A 72 8.29 1.40 19.02
CA HIS A 72 8.17 2.20 20.24
C HIS A 72 6.70 2.31 20.69
N LEU A 73 5.78 2.55 19.76
CA LEU A 73 4.34 2.58 20.01
C LEU A 73 3.87 1.27 20.67
N MET A 74 4.30 0.14 20.14
CA MET A 74 3.95 -1.21 20.63
C MET A 74 4.42 -1.50 22.06
N LYS A 75 5.39 -0.75 22.61
CA LYS A 75 5.85 -0.95 24.00
C LYS A 75 4.77 -0.65 25.04
N THR A 76 3.80 0.18 24.67
CA THR A 76 2.79 0.70 25.62
C THR A 76 1.35 0.57 25.10
N ARG A 77 1.17 0.25 23.81
CA ARG A 77 -0.15 0.03 23.20
C ARG A 77 -0.22 -1.41 22.69
N GLN A 78 -1.29 -2.12 23.06
CA GLN A 78 -1.64 -3.39 22.44
C GLN A 78 -2.41 -3.09 21.14
N VAL A 79 -1.76 -3.25 19.99
CA VAL A 79 -2.39 -3.04 18.68
C VAL A 79 -3.10 -4.31 18.22
N ASP A 80 -4.40 -4.18 17.91
CA ASP A 80 -5.22 -5.30 17.42
C ASP A 80 -5.25 -5.37 15.89
N ALA A 81 -5.14 -4.22 15.21
CA ALA A 81 -5.14 -4.16 13.76
C ALA A 81 -4.36 -2.94 13.24
N VAL A 82 -3.80 -3.10 12.05
CA VAL A 82 -3.17 -2.02 11.26
C VAL A 82 -3.93 -1.93 9.94
N ILE A 83 -4.37 -0.75 9.53
CA ILE A 83 -5.25 -0.53 8.38
C ILE A 83 -4.60 0.48 7.44
N ALA A 84 -4.45 0.11 6.16
CA ALA A 84 -4.09 1.05 5.10
C ALA A 84 -5.34 1.76 4.61
N LEU A 85 -5.32 3.10 4.55
CA LEU A 85 -6.47 3.91 4.11
C LEU A 85 -6.39 4.35 2.64
N ASP A 86 -5.27 4.08 1.97
CA ASP A 86 -5.06 4.33 0.54
C ASP A 86 -4.19 3.22 -0.10
N ASP A 87 -4.22 3.14 -1.44
CA ASP A 87 -3.41 2.21 -2.24
C ASP A 87 -1.92 2.30 -1.89
N TYR A 88 -1.38 3.51 -1.72
CA TYR A 88 0.04 3.73 -1.40
C TYR A 88 0.40 3.32 0.04
N ASP A 89 -0.59 3.02 0.89
CA ASP A 89 -0.37 2.62 2.27
C ASP A 89 -0.42 1.10 2.49
N VAL A 90 -0.90 0.35 1.49
CA VAL A 90 -1.02 -1.11 1.54
C VAL A 90 0.34 -1.76 1.82
N GLU A 91 1.41 -1.29 1.18
CA GLU A 91 2.78 -1.75 1.42
C GLU A 91 3.24 -1.44 2.85
N LYS A 92 2.99 -0.21 3.32
CA LYS A 92 3.36 0.26 4.67
C LYS A 92 2.68 -0.59 5.75
N ALA A 93 1.39 -0.84 5.61
CA ALA A 93 0.63 -1.69 6.52
C ALA A 93 1.09 -3.16 6.46
N ALA A 94 1.35 -3.69 5.26
CA ALA A 94 1.84 -5.06 5.09
C ALA A 94 3.21 -5.27 5.76
N LEU A 95 4.14 -4.31 5.61
CA LEU A 95 5.43 -4.32 6.28
C LEU A 95 5.27 -4.37 7.80
N ILE A 96 4.46 -3.48 8.37
CA ILE A 96 4.22 -3.43 9.82
C ILE A 96 3.59 -4.74 10.31
N ARG A 97 2.54 -5.21 9.64
CA ARG A 97 1.86 -6.46 10.03
C ARG A 97 2.82 -7.64 10.03
N GLU A 98 3.60 -7.80 8.97
CA GLU A 98 4.54 -8.91 8.85
C GLU A 98 5.67 -8.84 9.88
N THR A 99 6.22 -7.64 10.10
CA THR A 99 7.31 -7.38 11.06
C THR A 99 6.88 -7.67 12.50
N PHE A 100 5.70 -7.21 12.90
CA PHE A 100 5.22 -7.31 14.29
C PHE A 100 4.24 -8.47 14.51
N ARG A 101 4.04 -9.34 13.52
CA ARG A 101 3.10 -10.48 13.56
C ARG A 101 1.67 -10.08 13.89
N ILE A 102 1.23 -8.94 13.36
CA ILE A 102 -0.17 -8.48 13.46
C ILE A 102 -0.97 -9.11 12.32
N PRO A 103 -2.17 -9.68 12.57
CA PRO A 103 -2.98 -10.31 11.53
C PRO A 103 -3.30 -9.40 10.33
N GLY A 104 -3.30 -9.98 9.13
CA GLY A 104 -3.66 -9.36 7.86
C GLY A 104 -2.67 -9.71 6.74
N MET A 105 -2.85 -9.11 5.56
CA MET A 105 -1.94 -9.36 4.43
C MET A 105 -0.51 -8.92 4.77
N GLY A 106 0.45 -9.83 4.58
CA GLY A 106 1.89 -9.58 4.69
C GLY A 106 2.53 -9.11 3.38
N GLN A 107 3.85 -9.05 3.34
CA GLN A 107 4.59 -8.48 2.23
C GLN A 107 4.43 -9.28 0.94
N THR A 108 4.37 -10.60 1.00
CA THR A 108 4.14 -11.41 -0.20
C THR A 108 2.73 -11.20 -0.75
N THR A 109 1.71 -11.29 0.10
CA THR A 109 0.31 -11.23 -0.33
C THR A 109 -0.07 -9.86 -0.88
N HIS A 110 0.39 -8.76 -0.27
CA HIS A 110 0.01 -7.42 -0.75
C HIS A 110 0.57 -7.11 -2.15
N ARG A 111 1.72 -7.70 -2.53
CA ARG A 111 2.34 -7.50 -3.85
C ARG A 111 1.41 -7.99 -4.97
N TYR A 112 0.59 -9.01 -4.73
CA TYR A 112 -0.41 -9.45 -5.71
C TYR A 112 -1.47 -8.37 -6.04
N PHE A 113 -1.59 -7.33 -5.21
CA PHE A 113 -2.54 -6.24 -5.41
C PHE A 113 -1.89 -4.89 -5.74
N ARG A 114 -0.59 -4.71 -5.46
CA ARG A 114 0.12 -3.43 -5.69
C ARG A 114 1.21 -3.49 -6.74
N ASP A 115 1.78 -4.66 -7.01
CA ASP A 115 2.80 -4.86 -8.02
C ASP A 115 2.18 -5.54 -9.24
N LYS A 116 2.03 -4.80 -10.35
CA LYS A 116 1.38 -5.30 -11.57
C LYS A 116 2.02 -6.56 -12.14
N LEU A 117 3.33 -6.75 -11.96
CA LEU A 117 3.99 -7.97 -12.45
C LEU A 117 3.62 -9.16 -11.56
N ALA A 118 3.71 -9.00 -10.24
CA ALA A 118 3.33 -10.04 -9.29
C ALA A 118 1.83 -10.39 -9.40
N MET A 119 0.98 -9.37 -9.58
CA MET A 119 -0.45 -9.50 -9.84
C MET A 119 -0.71 -10.34 -11.11
N ARG A 120 -0.07 -9.98 -12.23
CA ARG A 120 -0.25 -10.70 -13.51
C ARG A 120 0.24 -12.14 -13.43
N GLN A 121 1.37 -12.36 -12.77
CA GLN A 121 1.91 -13.70 -12.55
C GLN A 121 0.96 -14.55 -11.70
N MET A 122 0.51 -14.04 -10.55
CA MET A 122 -0.43 -14.75 -9.67
C MET A 122 -1.76 -15.06 -10.36
N ALA A 123 -2.31 -14.11 -11.13
CA ALA A 123 -3.53 -14.31 -11.89
C ALA A 123 -3.36 -15.45 -12.92
N LYS A 124 -2.26 -15.44 -13.70
CA LYS A 124 -1.94 -16.50 -14.65
C LYS A 124 -1.80 -17.86 -13.96
N ASP A 125 -1.04 -17.92 -12.87
CA ASP A 125 -0.80 -19.15 -12.11
C ASP A 125 -2.09 -19.69 -11.45
N SER A 126 -3.07 -18.82 -11.22
CA SER A 126 -4.41 -19.16 -10.71
C SER A 126 -5.41 -19.55 -11.81
N GLY A 127 -5.00 -19.58 -13.08
CA GLY A 127 -5.88 -19.88 -14.20
C GLY A 127 -6.87 -18.76 -14.53
N ILE A 128 -6.58 -17.51 -14.13
CA ILE A 128 -7.36 -16.34 -14.51
C ILE A 128 -6.83 -15.82 -15.85
N ASP A 129 -7.74 -15.60 -16.79
CA ASP A 129 -7.39 -15.03 -18.09
C ASP A 129 -6.75 -13.65 -17.95
N VAL A 130 -5.53 -13.54 -18.48
CA VAL A 130 -4.77 -12.29 -18.53
C VAL A 130 -4.17 -12.08 -19.92
N PRO A 131 -3.99 -10.84 -20.38
CA PRO A 131 -3.25 -10.57 -21.61
C PRO A 131 -1.83 -11.12 -21.52
N GLU A 132 -1.24 -11.51 -22.65
CA GLU A 132 0.19 -11.81 -22.73
C GLU A 132 1.00 -10.64 -22.15
N PHE A 133 1.99 -10.95 -21.31
CA PHE A 133 2.82 -9.97 -20.64
C PHE A 133 4.27 -10.45 -20.53
N SER A 134 5.19 -9.50 -20.37
CA SER A 134 6.59 -9.76 -20.06
C SER A 134 7.08 -8.78 -19.00
N SER A 135 8.10 -9.19 -18.24
CA SER A 135 8.93 -8.24 -17.50
C SER A 135 9.91 -7.55 -18.46
N VAL A 136 10.56 -6.48 -18.00
CA VAL A 136 11.53 -5.70 -18.77
C VAL A 136 12.95 -5.83 -18.22
N PHE A 137 13.24 -6.92 -17.49
CA PHE A 137 14.54 -7.09 -16.82
C PHE A 137 15.64 -7.66 -17.72
N ASN A 138 15.25 -8.30 -18.83
CA ASN A 138 16.16 -8.98 -19.71
C ASN A 138 15.75 -8.74 -21.17
N ASP A 139 16.67 -8.16 -21.94
CA ASP A 139 16.42 -7.77 -23.32
C ASP A 139 16.13 -8.97 -24.22
N GLU A 140 16.75 -10.13 -23.99
CA GLU A 140 16.49 -11.33 -24.79
C GLU A 140 15.06 -11.83 -24.59
N ILE A 141 14.57 -11.88 -23.35
CA ILE A 141 13.19 -12.24 -23.02
C ILE A 141 12.22 -11.23 -23.64
N LEU A 142 12.50 -9.93 -23.49
CA LEU A 142 11.66 -8.87 -24.04
C LEU A 142 11.61 -8.92 -25.57
N ASN A 143 12.75 -9.13 -26.22
CA ASN A 143 12.84 -9.31 -27.67
C ASN A 143 11.98 -10.48 -28.14
N LYS A 144 12.12 -11.64 -27.50
CA LYS A 144 11.29 -12.83 -27.78
C LYS A 144 9.80 -12.55 -27.60
N PHE A 145 9.43 -11.78 -26.57
CA PHE A 145 8.04 -11.36 -26.36
C PHE A 145 7.54 -10.45 -27.50
N THR A 146 8.30 -9.42 -27.87
CA THR A 146 7.93 -8.47 -28.92
C THR A 146 7.88 -9.10 -30.31
N ASP A 147 8.67 -10.15 -30.55
CA ASP A 147 8.65 -10.88 -31.83
C ASP A 147 7.43 -11.82 -31.90
N LYS A 148 6.95 -12.34 -30.75
CA LYS A 148 5.78 -13.23 -30.64
C LYS A 148 4.45 -12.47 -30.57
N VAL A 149 4.41 -11.35 -29.84
CA VAL A 149 3.20 -10.59 -29.54
C VAL A 149 3.25 -9.27 -30.32
N PRO A 150 2.40 -9.07 -31.35
CA PRO A 150 2.47 -7.87 -32.19
C PRO A 150 2.07 -6.60 -31.42
N ALA A 151 2.65 -5.48 -31.82
CA ALA A 151 2.29 -4.15 -31.34
C ALA A 151 0.82 -3.79 -31.70
N PRO A 152 0.16 -2.88 -30.96
CA PRO A 152 0.72 -2.02 -29.91
C PRO A 152 0.84 -2.68 -28.53
N TRP A 153 1.89 -2.34 -27.79
CA TRP A 153 2.09 -2.75 -26.40
C TRP A 153 1.78 -1.62 -25.43
N VAL A 154 1.53 -1.99 -24.17
CA VAL A 154 1.32 -1.04 -23.07
C VAL A 154 2.36 -1.29 -21.99
N LEU A 155 3.34 -0.39 -21.90
CA LEU A 155 4.31 -0.36 -20.81
C LEU A 155 3.65 0.28 -19.58
N LYS A 156 3.73 -0.39 -18.43
CA LYS A 156 3.16 0.10 -17.17
C LYS A 156 4.19 0.02 -16.05
N PRO A 157 4.39 1.09 -15.26
CA PRO A 157 5.17 1.00 -14.04
C PRO A 157 4.54 -0.01 -13.07
N ARG A 158 5.36 -0.76 -12.33
CA ARG A 158 4.88 -1.84 -11.47
C ARG A 158 4.03 -1.33 -10.30
N SER A 159 4.48 -0.27 -9.63
CA SER A 159 3.91 0.20 -8.35
C SER A 159 2.92 1.37 -8.45
N GLU A 160 2.83 2.02 -9.62
CA GLU A 160 2.02 3.24 -9.79
C GLU A 160 0.51 3.00 -9.85
N ALA A 161 -0.27 4.06 -9.61
CA ALA A 161 -1.72 4.11 -9.75
C ALA A 161 -2.16 5.17 -10.79
N SER A 162 -3.47 5.34 -10.99
CA SER A 162 -4.06 6.44 -11.78
C SER A 162 -3.54 6.61 -13.22
N ALA A 163 -3.16 5.51 -13.87
CA ALA A 163 -2.54 5.48 -15.20
C ALA A 163 -1.19 6.23 -15.32
N THR A 164 -0.60 6.66 -14.20
CA THR A 164 0.70 7.33 -14.15
C THR A 164 1.78 6.45 -14.80
N GLY A 165 2.55 7.06 -15.71
CA GLY A 165 3.66 6.43 -16.41
C GLY A 165 3.27 5.35 -17.42
N ILE A 166 1.99 5.15 -17.72
CA ILE A 166 1.56 4.21 -18.76
C ILE A 166 1.90 4.77 -20.14
N ILE A 167 2.60 3.99 -20.96
CA ILE A 167 3.02 4.37 -22.31
C ILE A 167 2.53 3.33 -23.31
N LYS A 168 1.96 3.77 -24.43
CA LYS A 168 1.63 2.93 -25.58
C LYS A 168 2.81 2.91 -26.55
N LEU A 169 3.30 1.72 -26.87
CA LEU A 169 4.41 1.50 -27.79
C LEU A 169 3.87 0.89 -29.09
N ASN A 170 4.22 1.46 -30.24
CA ASN A 170 3.75 1.00 -31.56
C ASN A 170 4.82 0.27 -32.36
N SER A 171 6.07 0.31 -31.91
CA SER A 171 7.22 -0.37 -32.50
C SER A 171 8.18 -0.81 -31.40
N LYS A 172 9.06 -1.74 -31.76
CA LYS A 172 10.23 -2.14 -30.96
C LYS A 172 11.21 -0.99 -30.81
#